data_AF-A0A7V6GUI4-F1
#
_entry.id   AF-A0A7V6GUI4-F1
#
_cell.length_a   1.000
_cell.length_b   1.000
_cell.length_c   1.000
_cell.angle_alpha   90.00
_cell.angle_beta   90.00
_cell.angle_gamma   90.00
#
_symmetry.space_group_name_H-M   'P 1'
#
loop_
_entity.id
_entity.type
_entity.pdbx_description
1 polymer ?
#
loop_
_entity_poly.entity_id
_entity_poly.type
_entity_poly.pdbx_seq_one_letter_code
_entity_poly.pdbx_strand_id
1 'polypeptide(L)'
;MKKKLGDRYDGYRLRNVDTFFLLIPYIMKTRNDSQIFFEDVADVEELDAFVRKNQENIPGLKLYHVFIAALVRLMATRPRVNRFVCGHKIYARNHIAISMSIKRSMTDDGEETNIKPKFAPESTLKDVVEIVNKEVNLNKESGSENDTDKFAKLVGHMPTFIIKAVINTLMWMDRIGIMPKAAIDFSPFHCSAYLTNMGSLGIKSVYHHLYNFGTTSVFLAMGKREYQYQGSDEGELIKKRIISLKMVVDERICDGFYYASSMRMFSKILQNPEVLLTPPEEVLVDDGIEAPKAKK
;
A
#
# COMPACT_ATOMS: atom_id res chain seq x y z
N MET A 1 -21.91 -4.77 2.62
CA MET A 1 -22.69 -3.50 2.67
C MET A 1 -23.30 -3.24 1.29
N LYS A 2 -24.50 -2.65 1.21
CA LYS A 2 -25.16 -2.34 -0.08
C LYS A 2 -24.61 -1.03 -0.66
N LYS A 3 -24.22 -1.01 -1.94
CA LYS A 3 -23.73 0.19 -2.62
C LYS A 3 -24.83 1.23 -2.79
N LYS A 4 -24.46 2.51 -2.68
CA LYS A 4 -25.30 3.69 -2.86
C LYS A 4 -24.89 4.47 -4.12
N LEU A 5 -25.73 5.39 -4.57
CA LEU A 5 -25.44 6.26 -5.70
C LEU A 5 -24.14 7.06 -5.48
N GLY A 6 -23.22 6.98 -6.44
CA GLY A 6 -21.91 7.65 -6.39
C GLY A 6 -20.81 6.86 -5.68
N ASP A 7 -21.10 5.64 -5.19
CA ASP A 7 -20.08 4.68 -4.81
C ASP A 7 -19.39 4.10 -6.06
N ARG A 8 -18.14 3.65 -5.89
CA ARG A 8 -17.32 3.12 -6.98
C ARG A 8 -17.28 1.60 -6.94
N TYR A 9 -16.67 0.98 -7.95
CA TYR A 9 -16.39 -0.46 -7.90
C TYR A 9 -15.52 -0.82 -6.67
N ASP A 10 -14.47 -0.05 -6.42
CA ASP A 10 -13.40 -0.24 -5.42
C ASP A 10 -13.63 0.44 -4.06
N GLY A 11 -14.72 1.19 -3.87
CA GLY A 11 -14.95 1.86 -2.59
C GLY A 11 -16.34 2.45 -2.39
N TYR A 12 -16.67 2.69 -1.12
CA TYR A 12 -17.89 3.34 -0.67
C TYR A 12 -17.64 4.83 -0.48
N ARG A 13 -18.48 5.69 -1.06
CA ARG A 13 -18.30 7.14 -0.90
C ARG A 13 -18.58 7.54 0.53
N LEU A 14 -17.62 8.22 1.16
CA LEU A 14 -17.80 8.75 2.50
C LEU A 14 -18.69 9.98 2.45
N ARG A 15 -19.68 10.00 3.33
CA ARG A 15 -20.65 11.10 3.47
C ARG A 15 -20.67 11.67 4.88
N ASN A 16 -20.13 10.91 5.84
CA ASN A 16 -20.03 11.26 7.24
C ASN A 16 -18.56 11.44 7.63
N VAL A 17 -17.94 12.51 7.15
CA VAL A 17 -16.58 12.90 7.53
C VAL A 17 -16.61 14.37 7.93
N ASP A 18 -15.62 14.77 8.73
CA ASP A 18 -15.47 16.17 9.14
C ASP A 18 -15.50 17.11 7.93
N THR A 19 -16.07 18.30 8.11
CA THR A 19 -16.20 19.31 7.04
C THR A 19 -14.86 19.66 6.41
N PHE A 20 -13.77 19.67 7.19
CA PHE A 20 -12.42 19.87 6.68
C PHE A 20 -12.05 18.80 5.62
N PHE A 21 -12.34 17.53 5.90
CA PHE A 21 -12.07 16.42 4.96
C PHE A 21 -13.00 16.43 3.74
N LEU A 22 -14.17 17.05 3.80
CA LEU A 22 -15.00 17.28 2.62
C LEU A 22 -14.40 18.34 1.69
N LEU A 23 -13.74 19.37 2.24
CA LEU A 23 -13.23 20.52 1.50
C LEU A 23 -11.80 20.31 0.99
N ILE A 24 -10.93 19.64 1.76
CA ILE A 24 -9.51 19.51 1.40
C ILE A 24 -9.26 18.91 0.01
N PRO A 25 -10.05 17.94 -0.52
CA PRO A 25 -9.84 17.45 -1.88
C PRO A 25 -10.07 18.50 -2.97
N TYR A 26 -10.86 19.55 -2.70
CA TYR A 26 -11.10 20.67 -3.62
C TYR A 26 -9.97 21.71 -3.60
N ILE A 27 -9.23 21.79 -2.49
CA ILE A 27 -8.07 22.66 -2.32
C ILE A 27 -6.83 21.97 -2.87
N MET A 28 -6.58 20.74 -2.44
CA MET A 28 -5.50 19.86 -2.88
C MET A 28 -5.99 18.93 -4.00
N LYS A 29 -5.91 19.42 -5.23
CA LYS A 29 -6.56 18.81 -6.41
C LYS A 29 -5.80 17.62 -6.95
N THR A 30 -4.48 17.59 -6.83
CA THR A 30 -3.64 16.50 -7.35
C THR A 30 -3.28 15.54 -6.23
N ARG A 31 -2.46 14.50 -6.47
CA ARG A 31 -1.97 13.63 -5.38
C ARG A 31 -0.57 14.01 -4.94
N ASN A 32 0.17 14.73 -5.78
CA ASN A 32 1.51 15.20 -5.48
C ASN A 32 1.54 16.44 -4.57
N ASP A 33 0.47 17.23 -4.54
CA ASP A 33 0.30 18.37 -3.64
C ASP A 33 -0.10 17.94 -2.21
N SER A 34 -0.64 16.73 -2.05
CA SER A 34 -1.24 16.17 -0.83
C SER A 34 -0.37 15.13 -0.13
N GLN A 35 0.93 15.12 -0.42
CA GLN A 35 1.88 14.14 0.11
C GLN A 35 2.43 14.57 1.45
N ILE A 36 2.34 13.67 2.43
CA ILE A 36 3.08 13.76 3.68
C ILE A 36 4.14 12.66 3.69
N PHE A 37 5.31 13.01 4.19
CA PHE A 37 6.48 12.16 4.25
C PHE A 37 6.74 11.68 5.68
N PHE A 38 6.89 10.38 5.86
CA PHE A 38 7.25 9.74 7.12
C PHE A 38 8.52 8.91 6.93
N GLU A 39 9.45 9.03 7.86
CA GLU A 39 10.66 8.21 7.91
C GLU A 39 10.75 7.52 9.26
N ASP A 40 11.07 6.24 9.21
CA ASP A 40 11.26 5.39 10.38
C ASP A 40 12.35 4.36 10.08
N VAL A 41 12.79 3.66 11.12
CA VAL A 41 13.71 2.53 11.01
C VAL A 41 13.10 1.33 11.70
N ALA A 42 13.24 0.15 11.11
CA ALA A 42 12.89 -1.10 11.78
C ALA A 42 14.15 -1.85 12.20
N ASP A 43 14.12 -2.43 13.40
CA ASP A 43 15.16 -3.34 13.87
C ASP A 43 15.12 -4.62 13.04
N VAL A 44 16.17 -4.85 12.26
CA VAL A 44 16.24 -5.99 11.35
C VAL A 44 16.64 -7.25 12.08
N GLU A 45 17.33 -7.14 13.22
CA GLU A 45 17.83 -8.31 13.92
C GLU A 45 16.68 -9.16 14.46
N GLU A 46 15.72 -8.52 15.12
CA GLU A 46 14.50 -9.15 15.62
C GLU A 46 13.63 -9.70 14.48
N LEU A 47 13.46 -8.90 13.41
CA LEU A 47 12.66 -9.32 12.25
C LEU A 47 13.28 -10.49 11.48
N ASP A 48 14.61 -10.48 11.26
CA ASP A 48 15.31 -11.59 10.60
C ASP A 48 15.29 -12.85 11.50
N ALA A 49 15.39 -12.69 12.84
CA ALA A 49 15.24 -13.80 13.77
C ALA A 49 13.83 -14.41 13.72
N PHE A 50 12.79 -13.57 13.71
CA PHE A 50 11.40 -13.99 13.54
C PHE A 50 11.18 -14.74 12.22
N VAL A 51 11.71 -14.22 11.10
CA VAL A 51 11.62 -14.88 9.79
C VAL A 51 12.28 -16.26 9.84
N ARG A 52 13.51 -16.36 10.36
CA ARG A 52 14.23 -17.65 10.48
C ARG A 52 13.44 -18.67 11.31
N LYS A 53 12.91 -18.25 12.47
CA LYS A 53 12.12 -19.10 13.37
C LYS A 53 10.88 -19.69 12.69
N ASN A 54 10.24 -18.93 11.80
CA ASN A 54 8.98 -19.32 11.19
C ASN A 54 9.10 -19.90 9.77
N GLN A 55 10.32 -19.94 9.20
CA GLN A 55 10.53 -20.34 7.82
C GLN A 55 10.23 -21.82 7.56
N GLU A 56 10.42 -22.69 8.55
CA GLU A 56 10.05 -24.12 8.47
C GLU A 56 8.53 -24.32 8.41
N ASN A 57 7.79 -23.55 9.23
CA ASN A 57 6.33 -23.63 9.30
C ASN A 57 5.62 -22.84 8.19
N ILE A 58 6.28 -21.83 7.63
CA ILE A 58 5.77 -20.96 6.57
C ILE A 58 6.79 -20.92 5.42
N PRO A 59 6.78 -21.93 4.53
CA PRO A 59 7.73 -22.02 3.43
C PRO A 59 7.70 -20.78 2.52
N GLY A 60 8.90 -20.29 2.15
CA GLY A 60 9.03 -19.11 1.30
C GLY A 60 8.77 -17.78 2.01
N LEU A 61 8.64 -17.78 3.35
CA LEU A 61 8.62 -16.56 4.16
C LEU A 61 9.89 -15.73 3.91
N LYS A 62 9.71 -14.41 3.79
CA LYS A 62 10.75 -13.42 3.55
C LYS A 62 10.36 -12.15 4.27
N LEU A 63 11.35 -11.30 4.54
CA LEU A 63 11.14 -10.08 5.31
C LEU A 63 10.04 -9.18 4.74
N TYR A 64 9.97 -8.96 3.42
CA TYR A 64 8.93 -8.11 2.82
C TYR A 64 7.50 -8.66 3.04
N HIS A 65 7.31 -9.97 3.23
CA HIS A 65 6.00 -10.53 3.59
C HIS A 65 5.53 -10.03 4.96
N VAL A 66 6.45 -9.86 5.91
CA VAL A 66 6.15 -9.29 7.23
C VAL A 66 5.65 -7.86 7.10
N PHE A 67 6.28 -7.05 6.24
CA PHE A 67 5.85 -5.68 5.95
C PHE A 67 4.47 -5.62 5.26
N ILE A 68 4.22 -6.51 4.30
CA ILE A 68 2.90 -6.63 3.65
C ILE A 68 1.84 -7.02 4.69
N ALA A 69 2.10 -8.04 5.51
CA ALA A 69 1.18 -8.49 6.56
C ALA A 69 0.92 -7.40 7.61
N ALA A 70 1.95 -6.62 7.98
CA ALA A 70 1.81 -5.47 8.87
C ALA A 70 0.94 -4.37 8.26
N LEU A 71 1.07 -4.08 6.95
CA LEU A 71 0.19 -3.13 6.24
C LEU A 71 -1.26 -3.63 6.18
N VAL A 72 -1.47 -4.92 5.90
CA VAL A 72 -2.81 -5.53 5.93
C VAL A 72 -3.44 -5.41 7.32
N ARG A 73 -2.70 -5.80 8.37
CA ARG A 73 -3.12 -5.68 9.78
C ARG A 73 -3.44 -4.24 10.15
N LEU A 74 -2.59 -3.29 9.75
CA LEU A 74 -2.79 -1.87 10.00
C LEU A 74 -4.08 -1.39 9.35
N MET A 75 -4.32 -1.72 8.08
CA MET A 75 -5.51 -1.28 7.35
C MET A 75 -6.80 -1.93 7.85
N ALA A 76 -6.74 -3.18 8.34
CA ALA A 76 -7.87 -3.87 8.93
C ALA A 76 -8.30 -3.26 10.27
N THR A 77 -7.32 -2.78 11.06
CA THR A 77 -7.56 -2.22 12.42
C THR A 77 -7.61 -0.69 12.43
N ARG A 78 -7.16 -0.02 11.36
CA ARG A 78 -7.16 1.44 11.19
C ARG A 78 -7.74 1.80 9.81
N PRO A 79 -9.04 1.59 9.58
CA PRO A 79 -9.66 1.64 8.26
C PRO A 79 -9.53 3.00 7.54
N ARG A 80 -9.34 4.11 8.28
CA ARG A 80 -9.15 5.42 7.64
C ARG A 80 -7.84 5.52 6.83
N VAL A 81 -6.83 4.68 7.13
CA VAL A 81 -5.61 4.57 6.32
C VAL A 81 -5.90 3.89 4.97
N ASN A 82 -6.94 3.05 4.91
CA ASN A 82 -7.39 2.39 3.68
C ASN A 82 -8.48 3.18 2.94
N ARG A 83 -8.57 4.49 3.17
CA ARG A 83 -9.38 5.41 2.34
C ARG A 83 -8.62 5.78 1.07
N PHE A 84 -9.28 6.54 0.18
CA PHE A 84 -8.66 7.23 -0.94
C PHE A 84 -9.50 8.41 -1.41
N VAL A 85 -8.85 9.38 -2.05
CA VAL A 85 -9.50 10.47 -2.77
C VAL A 85 -9.56 10.16 -4.26
N CYS A 86 -10.74 10.34 -4.87
CA CYS A 86 -10.88 10.38 -6.32
C CYS A 86 -12.00 11.36 -6.71
N GLY A 87 -11.78 12.19 -7.73
CA GLY A 87 -12.79 13.14 -8.19
C GLY A 87 -13.29 14.11 -7.11
N HIS A 88 -12.37 14.58 -6.25
CA HIS A 88 -12.65 15.45 -5.10
C HIS A 88 -13.56 14.83 -4.03
N LYS A 89 -13.69 13.51 -3.98
CA LYS A 89 -14.49 12.78 -3.00
C LYS A 89 -13.63 11.75 -2.28
N ILE A 90 -13.90 11.54 -0.99
CA ILE A 90 -13.25 10.50 -0.19
C ILE A 90 -14.06 9.22 -0.26
N TYR A 91 -13.38 8.10 -0.37
CA TYR A 91 -13.93 6.76 -0.39
C TYR A 91 -13.25 5.89 0.66
N ALA A 92 -14.01 5.04 1.36
CA ALA A 92 -13.44 3.89 2.05
C ALA A 92 -13.31 2.74 1.05
N ARG A 93 -12.11 2.18 0.91
CA ARG A 93 -11.87 1.06 0.01
C ARG A 93 -12.53 -0.20 0.56
N ASN A 94 -13.11 -1.01 -0.33
CA ASN A 94 -13.85 -2.22 0.05
C ASN A 94 -13.00 -3.50 0.05
N HIS A 95 -11.69 -3.37 -0.16
CA HIS A 95 -10.72 -4.45 -0.13
C HIS A 95 -9.35 -3.91 0.28
N ILE A 96 -8.42 -4.80 0.62
CA ILE A 96 -7.01 -4.46 0.82
C ILE A 96 -6.24 -5.03 -0.37
N ALA A 97 -5.60 -4.15 -1.14
CA ALA A 97 -4.71 -4.54 -2.23
C ALA A 97 -3.36 -3.89 -2.03
N ILE A 98 -2.28 -4.65 -2.09
CA ILE A 98 -0.92 -4.11 -1.95
C ILE A 98 -0.18 -4.37 -3.25
N SER A 99 0.12 -3.31 -3.98
CA SER A 99 0.92 -3.43 -5.20
C SER A 99 2.41 -3.46 -4.88
N MET A 100 3.17 -4.19 -5.68
CA MET A 100 4.63 -4.15 -5.62
C MET A 100 5.24 -4.39 -6.99
N SER A 101 6.36 -3.72 -7.22
CA SER A 101 7.22 -3.95 -8.38
C SER A 101 8.11 -5.18 -8.18
N ILE A 102 8.25 -5.98 -9.22
CA ILE A 102 9.14 -7.13 -9.28
C ILE A 102 10.06 -6.94 -10.49
N LYS A 103 11.37 -7.03 -10.25
CA LYS A 103 12.35 -7.11 -11.33
C LYS A 103 12.58 -8.58 -11.70
N ARG A 104 12.37 -8.94 -12.97
CA ARG A 104 12.48 -10.34 -13.45
C ARG A 104 13.93 -10.83 -13.51
N SER A 105 14.85 -9.94 -13.91
CA SER A 105 16.29 -10.18 -13.86
C SER A 105 17.03 -9.00 -13.22
N MET A 106 18.09 -9.28 -12.47
CA MET A 106 18.93 -8.26 -11.83
C MET A 106 19.96 -7.68 -12.82
N THR A 107 19.49 -7.27 -13.99
CA THR A 107 20.26 -6.66 -15.08
C THR A 107 19.65 -5.30 -15.42
N ASP A 108 20.40 -4.41 -16.08
CA ASP A 108 19.89 -3.09 -16.44
C ASP A 108 18.71 -3.20 -17.43
N ASP A 109 18.78 -4.12 -18.38
CA ASP A 109 17.70 -4.44 -19.33
C ASP A 109 16.61 -5.35 -18.75
N GLY A 110 16.69 -5.67 -17.46
CA GLY A 110 15.74 -6.57 -16.82
C GLY A 110 14.35 -5.97 -16.72
N GLU A 111 13.37 -6.66 -17.30
CA GLU A 111 11.97 -6.22 -17.27
C GLU A 111 11.46 -6.05 -15.83
N GLU A 112 10.79 -4.94 -15.58
CA GLU A 112 10.02 -4.68 -14.37
C GLU A 112 8.55 -4.99 -14.65
N THR A 113 7.91 -5.71 -13.73
CA THR A 113 6.47 -5.98 -13.77
C THR A 113 5.86 -5.67 -12.41
N ASN A 114 4.54 -5.49 -12.38
CA ASN A 114 3.82 -5.15 -11.17
C ASN A 114 2.80 -6.24 -10.82
N ILE A 115 2.79 -6.65 -9.56
CA ILE A 115 1.72 -7.49 -9.02
C ILE A 115 0.82 -6.66 -8.11
N LYS A 116 -0.45 -7.06 -8.00
CA LYS A 116 -1.42 -6.45 -7.08
C LYS A 116 -2.24 -7.53 -6.37
N PRO A 117 -1.61 -8.27 -5.45
CA PRO A 117 -2.33 -9.21 -4.59
C PRO A 117 -3.40 -8.48 -3.77
N LYS A 118 -4.53 -9.18 -3.57
CA LYS A 118 -5.64 -8.75 -2.70
C LYS A 118 -5.65 -9.64 -1.46
N PHE A 119 -5.95 -9.02 -0.32
CA PHE A 119 -5.92 -9.66 0.99
C PHE A 119 -7.27 -9.48 1.68
N ALA A 120 -7.63 -10.49 2.48
CA ALA A 120 -8.73 -10.34 3.43
C ALA A 120 -8.24 -9.50 4.62
N PRO A 121 -9.11 -8.71 5.27
CA PRO A 121 -8.75 -8.01 6.52
C PRO A 121 -8.23 -8.94 7.61
N GLU A 122 -8.67 -10.20 7.61
CA GLU A 122 -8.32 -11.23 8.57
C GLU A 122 -7.03 -12.00 8.22
N SER A 123 -6.41 -11.71 7.07
CA SER A 123 -5.25 -12.46 6.58
C SER A 123 -4.10 -12.49 7.60
N THR A 124 -3.61 -13.70 7.87
CA THR A 124 -2.42 -13.98 8.66
C THR A 124 -1.14 -13.84 7.82
N LEU A 125 0.02 -13.91 8.47
CA LEU A 125 1.31 -13.95 7.78
C LEU A 125 1.40 -15.12 6.79
N LYS A 126 0.85 -16.28 7.15
CA LYS A 126 0.83 -17.45 6.27
C LYS A 126 0.03 -17.18 5.00
N ASP A 127 -1.19 -16.64 5.14
CA ASP A 127 -2.04 -16.28 3.99
C ASP A 127 -1.34 -15.27 3.07
N VAL A 128 -0.68 -14.27 3.67
CA VAL A 128 0.10 -13.27 2.93
C VAL A 128 1.25 -13.90 2.16
N VAL A 129 2.02 -14.81 2.76
CA VAL A 129 3.12 -15.51 2.09
C VAL A 129 2.59 -16.35 0.92
N GLU A 130 1.51 -17.09 1.12
CA GLU A 130 0.90 -17.93 0.08
C GLU A 130 0.41 -17.09 -1.11
N ILE A 131 -0.35 -16.02 -0.84
CA ILE A 131 -0.89 -15.12 -1.87
C ILE A 131 0.24 -14.44 -2.63
N VAL A 132 1.21 -13.86 -1.93
CA VAL A 132 2.29 -13.08 -2.56
C VAL A 132 3.22 -13.99 -3.34
N ASN A 133 3.65 -15.13 -2.79
CA ASN A 133 4.53 -16.04 -3.51
C ASN A 133 3.85 -16.62 -4.75
N LYS A 134 2.54 -16.89 -4.71
CA LYS A 134 1.78 -17.30 -5.89
C LYS A 134 1.84 -16.22 -6.98
N GLU A 135 1.52 -14.97 -6.65
CA GLU A 135 1.58 -13.86 -7.61
C GLU A 135 2.99 -13.61 -8.15
N VAL A 136 4.01 -13.66 -7.29
CA VAL A 136 5.42 -13.52 -7.69
C VAL A 136 5.79 -14.64 -8.67
N ASN A 137 5.51 -15.90 -8.34
CA ASN A 137 5.88 -17.04 -9.19
C ASN A 137 5.22 -16.97 -10.57
N LEU A 138 3.96 -16.50 -10.66
CA LEU A 138 3.26 -16.32 -11.93
C LEU A 138 3.86 -15.20 -12.81
N ASN A 139 4.61 -14.26 -12.23
CA ASN A 139 5.10 -13.06 -12.92
C ASN A 139 6.64 -12.95 -12.99
N LYS A 140 7.36 -13.90 -12.37
CA LYS A 140 8.82 -13.85 -12.25
C LYS A 140 9.54 -14.37 -13.50
N GLU A 141 8.93 -15.30 -14.24
CA GLU A 141 9.53 -15.85 -15.46
C GLU A 141 9.60 -14.78 -16.55
N SER A 142 10.77 -14.65 -17.19
CA SER A 142 10.94 -13.77 -18.35
C SER A 142 9.97 -14.15 -19.45
N GLY A 143 9.26 -13.17 -20.00
CA GLY A 143 8.20 -13.39 -20.99
C GLY A 143 6.81 -13.67 -20.42
N SER A 144 6.65 -13.78 -19.09
CA SER A 144 5.32 -13.70 -18.49
C SER A 144 4.69 -12.33 -18.78
N GLU A 145 3.39 -12.28 -19.04
CA GLU A 145 2.68 -11.01 -19.27
C GLU A 145 1.40 -10.99 -18.46
N ASN A 146 1.33 -10.11 -17.48
CA ASN A 146 0.07 -9.79 -16.82
C ASN A 146 -0.72 -8.74 -17.62
N ASP A 147 -1.95 -8.50 -17.19
CA ASP A 147 -2.86 -7.59 -17.90
C ASP A 147 -2.36 -6.14 -17.91
N THR A 148 -1.54 -5.74 -16.91
CA THR A 148 -0.87 -4.43 -16.90
C THR A 148 0.13 -4.33 -18.03
N ASP A 149 0.99 -5.35 -18.16
CA ASP A 149 2.05 -5.40 -19.18
C ASP A 149 1.42 -5.40 -20.59
N LYS A 150 0.36 -6.19 -20.78
CA LYS A 150 -0.40 -6.24 -22.04
C LYS A 150 -1.03 -4.89 -22.38
N PHE A 151 -1.66 -4.22 -21.42
CA PHE A 151 -2.25 -2.91 -21.63
C PHE A 151 -1.18 -1.86 -21.98
N ALA A 152 -0.06 -1.86 -21.27
CA ALA A 152 1.05 -0.95 -21.52
C ALA A 152 1.66 -1.17 -22.92
N LYS A 153 1.87 -2.43 -23.34
CA LYS A 153 2.33 -2.77 -24.68
C LYS A 153 1.31 -2.33 -25.73
N LEU A 154 0.03 -2.66 -25.58
CA LEU A 154 -1.01 -2.30 -26.54
C LEU A 154 -1.08 -0.78 -26.77
N VAL A 155 -1.12 0.00 -25.69
CA VAL A 155 -1.22 1.47 -25.77
C VAL A 155 0.10 2.08 -26.25
N GLY A 156 1.24 1.54 -25.82
CA GLY A 156 2.57 2.08 -26.14
C GLY A 156 2.93 2.07 -27.63
N HIS A 157 2.34 1.17 -28.43
CA HIS A 157 2.56 1.12 -29.89
C HIS A 157 1.65 2.07 -30.69
N MET A 158 0.74 2.80 -30.03
CA MET A 158 -0.18 3.70 -30.71
C MET A 158 0.42 5.09 -30.95
N PRO A 159 -0.01 5.83 -31.99
CA PRO A 159 0.30 7.24 -32.16
C PRO A 159 -0.02 8.08 -30.91
N THR A 160 0.82 9.08 -30.62
CA THR A 160 0.74 9.90 -29.40
C THR A 160 -0.64 10.52 -29.14
N PHE A 161 -1.37 10.92 -30.18
CA PHE A 161 -2.71 11.51 -30.01
C PHE A 161 -3.74 10.47 -29.51
N ILE A 162 -3.61 9.21 -29.91
CA ILE A 162 -4.44 8.10 -29.45
C ILE A 162 -4.10 7.77 -28.00
N ILE A 163 -2.81 7.67 -27.66
CA ILE A 163 -2.36 7.46 -26.28
C ILE A 163 -2.96 8.53 -25.36
N LYS A 164 -2.84 9.81 -25.74
CA LYS A 164 -3.42 10.93 -24.98
C LYS A 164 -4.93 10.79 -24.83
N ALA A 165 -5.65 10.45 -25.89
CA ALA A 165 -7.09 10.26 -25.84
C ALA A 165 -7.48 9.12 -24.89
N VAL A 166 -6.80 7.97 -24.96
CA VAL A 166 -7.06 6.80 -24.10
C VAL A 166 -6.80 7.14 -22.64
N ILE A 167 -5.63 7.68 -22.31
CA ILE A 167 -5.26 8.03 -20.93
C ILE A 167 -6.19 9.10 -20.36
N ASN A 168 -6.49 10.16 -21.11
CA ASN A 168 -7.40 11.21 -20.65
C ASN A 168 -8.82 10.67 -20.42
N THR A 169 -9.28 9.75 -21.26
CA THR A 169 -10.59 9.09 -21.11
C THR A 169 -10.60 8.26 -19.83
N LEU A 170 -9.59 7.42 -19.58
CA LEU A 170 -9.49 6.63 -18.35
C LEU A 170 -9.43 7.52 -17.10
N MET A 171 -8.60 8.55 -17.11
CA MET A 171 -8.52 9.51 -16.00
C MET A 171 -9.83 10.28 -15.79
N TRP A 172 -10.58 10.57 -16.85
CA TRP A 172 -11.90 11.20 -16.74
C TRP A 172 -12.93 10.24 -16.15
N MET A 173 -13.00 9.00 -16.66
CA MET A 173 -13.88 7.95 -16.15
C MET A 173 -13.61 7.67 -14.67
N ASP A 174 -12.33 7.62 -14.28
CA ASP A 174 -11.92 7.44 -12.89
C ASP A 174 -12.43 8.60 -12.02
N ARG A 175 -12.18 9.85 -12.43
CA ARG A 175 -12.64 11.05 -11.70
C ARG A 175 -14.15 11.10 -11.48
N ILE A 176 -14.96 10.66 -12.44
CA ILE A 176 -16.42 10.65 -12.28
C ILE A 176 -16.95 9.36 -11.63
N GLY A 177 -16.09 8.35 -11.42
CA GLY A 177 -16.40 7.12 -10.69
C GLY A 177 -16.98 5.98 -11.53
N ILE A 178 -16.85 6.04 -12.86
CA ILE A 178 -17.38 5.02 -13.79
C ILE A 178 -16.30 4.13 -14.41
N MET A 179 -15.05 4.19 -13.90
CA MET A 179 -13.97 3.40 -14.48
C MET A 179 -14.30 1.90 -14.44
N PRO A 180 -14.09 1.15 -15.54
CA PRO A 180 -14.46 -0.25 -15.60
C PRO A 180 -13.70 -1.07 -14.55
N LYS A 181 -14.37 -2.06 -13.99
CA LYS A 181 -13.78 -3.03 -13.03
C LYS A 181 -12.46 -3.60 -13.55
N ALA A 182 -12.41 -4.00 -14.82
CA ALA A 182 -11.20 -4.54 -15.43
C ALA A 182 -10.01 -3.56 -15.38
N ALA A 183 -10.24 -2.29 -15.70
CA ALA A 183 -9.23 -1.24 -15.64
C ALA A 183 -8.74 -0.98 -14.21
N ILE A 184 -9.65 -0.99 -13.24
CA ILE A 184 -9.30 -0.91 -11.82
C ILE A 184 -8.48 -2.14 -11.42
N ASP A 185 -8.90 -3.34 -11.81
CA ASP A 185 -8.26 -4.58 -11.39
C ASP A 185 -6.84 -4.74 -11.96
N PHE A 186 -6.60 -4.45 -13.24
CA PHE A 186 -5.23 -4.53 -13.78
C PHE A 186 -4.35 -3.34 -13.38
N SER A 187 -4.89 -2.16 -13.10
CA SER A 187 -4.04 -1.00 -12.79
C SER A 187 -3.29 -1.18 -11.45
N PRO A 188 -1.94 -1.12 -11.41
CA PRO A 188 -1.17 -1.26 -10.17
C PRO A 188 -1.34 -0.04 -9.25
N PHE A 189 -1.88 1.07 -9.75
CA PHE A 189 -2.09 2.30 -8.99
C PHE A 189 -3.47 2.36 -8.32
N HIS A 190 -4.34 1.38 -8.59
CA HIS A 190 -5.64 1.23 -7.92
C HIS A 190 -5.53 0.18 -6.82
N CYS A 191 -4.77 0.54 -5.77
CA CYS A 191 -4.46 -0.31 -4.63
C CYS A 191 -4.58 0.48 -3.32
N SER A 192 -4.53 -0.22 -2.20
CA SER A 192 -4.50 0.37 -0.85
C SER A 192 -3.13 0.96 -0.55
N ALA A 193 -2.10 0.14 -0.71
CA ALA A 193 -0.71 0.52 -0.53
C ALA A 193 0.15 0.04 -1.70
N TYR A 194 1.28 0.69 -1.87
CA TYR A 194 2.35 0.24 -2.76
C TYR A 194 3.59 -0.03 -1.93
N LEU A 195 4.22 -1.20 -2.12
CA LEU A 195 5.47 -1.58 -1.47
C LEU A 195 6.58 -1.63 -2.51
N THR A 196 7.68 -0.93 -2.25
CA THR A 196 8.91 -1.06 -3.03
C THR A 196 10.06 -1.54 -2.15
N ASN A 197 10.79 -2.56 -2.62
CA ASN A 197 11.92 -3.14 -1.91
C ASN A 197 13.22 -2.68 -2.58
N MET A 198 13.72 -1.52 -2.17
CA MET A 198 15.01 -0.99 -2.64
C MET A 198 16.20 -1.71 -2.02
N GLY A 199 15.96 -2.44 -0.92
CA GLY A 199 16.95 -3.31 -0.33
C GLY A 199 17.42 -4.44 -1.24
N SER A 200 16.55 -4.98 -2.11
CA SER A 200 16.99 -5.96 -3.11
C SER A 200 17.88 -5.36 -4.20
N LEU A 201 17.83 -4.04 -4.40
CA LEU A 201 18.71 -3.29 -5.31
C LEU A 201 19.98 -2.77 -4.64
N GLY A 202 20.17 -3.02 -3.33
CA GLY A 202 21.38 -2.60 -2.60
C GLY A 202 21.44 -1.11 -2.23
N ILE A 203 20.32 -0.38 -2.30
CA ILE A 203 20.25 1.05 -1.96
C ILE A 203 19.37 1.30 -0.72
N LYS A 204 19.47 2.51 -0.13
CA LYS A 204 18.61 2.94 0.99
C LYS A 204 17.18 3.24 0.51
N SER A 205 16.23 3.34 1.43
CA SER A 205 14.86 3.72 1.08
C SER A 205 14.82 5.15 0.52
N VAL A 206 13.84 5.38 -0.37
CA VAL A 206 13.57 6.68 -0.99
C VAL A 206 12.10 7.05 -0.76
N TYR A 207 11.81 8.35 -0.71
CA TYR A 207 10.42 8.79 -0.76
C TYR A 207 9.89 8.61 -2.17
N HIS A 208 8.88 7.77 -2.32
CA HIS A 208 8.21 7.58 -3.59
C HIS A 208 6.90 8.36 -3.61
N HIS A 209 6.71 9.18 -4.64
CA HIS A 209 5.49 9.95 -4.82
C HIS A 209 4.26 9.03 -4.98
N LEU A 210 3.09 9.53 -4.59
CA LEU A 210 1.80 9.01 -5.00
C LEU A 210 1.50 9.41 -6.44
N TYR A 211 1.13 8.43 -7.28
CA TYR A 211 0.79 8.65 -8.69
C TYR A 211 -0.51 9.43 -8.85
N ASN A 212 -0.52 10.51 -9.65
CA ASN A 212 -1.74 11.28 -9.92
C ASN A 212 -2.85 10.46 -10.60
N PHE A 213 -2.51 9.36 -11.27
CA PHE A 213 -3.46 8.37 -11.76
C PHE A 213 -3.51 7.18 -10.81
N GLY A 214 -4.71 6.83 -10.33
CA GLY A 214 -4.90 5.79 -9.34
C GLY A 214 -5.45 6.28 -8.01
N THR A 215 -5.56 5.34 -7.07
CA THR A 215 -6.15 5.54 -5.75
C THR A 215 -5.21 5.15 -4.61
N THR A 216 -3.95 4.79 -4.89
CA THR A 216 -2.93 4.48 -3.87
C THR A 216 -2.81 5.63 -2.85
N SER A 217 -3.00 5.31 -1.58
CA SER A 217 -3.00 6.29 -0.49
C SER A 217 -1.81 6.15 0.46
N VAL A 218 -1.11 5.01 0.39
CA VAL A 218 0.10 4.74 1.15
C VAL A 218 1.16 4.16 0.21
N PHE A 219 2.37 4.71 0.23
CA PHE A 219 3.52 4.17 -0.47
C PHE A 219 4.62 3.90 0.54
N LEU A 220 5.03 2.65 0.70
CA LEU A 220 6.10 2.24 1.60
C LEU A 220 7.33 1.80 0.79
N ALA A 221 8.48 2.39 1.10
CA ALA A 221 9.77 2.02 0.55
C ALA A 221 10.67 1.43 1.64
N MET A 222 11.16 0.22 1.39
CA MET A 222 12.12 -0.47 2.25
C MET A 222 13.53 -0.37 1.66
N GLY A 223 14.48 0.06 2.47
CA GLY A 223 15.89 0.17 2.08
C GLY A 223 16.68 -1.12 2.23
N LYS A 224 17.99 -1.04 2.03
CA LYS A 224 18.92 -2.12 2.39
C LYS A 224 19.06 -2.25 3.90
N ARG A 225 19.50 -3.42 4.33
CA ARG A 225 19.98 -3.64 5.69
C ARG A 225 21.28 -2.86 5.89
N GLU A 226 21.37 -2.09 6.96
CA GLU A 226 22.59 -1.36 7.32
C GLU A 226 22.81 -1.33 8.84
N TYR A 227 24.03 -1.04 9.26
CA TYR A 227 24.33 -0.81 10.68
C TYR A 227 24.22 0.68 10.99
N GLN A 228 23.58 0.99 12.10
CA GLN A 228 23.52 2.34 12.66
C GLN A 228 23.94 2.28 14.13
N TYR A 229 24.76 3.25 14.55
CA TYR A 229 25.05 3.46 15.96
C TYR A 229 23.94 4.31 16.56
N GLN A 230 23.34 3.84 17.65
CA GLN A 230 22.33 4.57 18.43
C GLN A 230 22.85 4.72 19.85
N GLY A 231 22.61 5.87 20.47
CA GLY A 231 22.90 6.05 21.89
C GLY A 231 21.94 5.21 22.73
N SER A 232 22.45 4.50 23.73
CA SER A 232 21.65 3.94 24.79
C SER A 232 21.21 5.04 25.75
N ASP A 233 20.21 4.75 26.58
CA ASP A 233 19.80 5.65 27.68
C ASP A 233 20.94 5.90 28.68
N GLU A 234 21.93 5.01 28.71
CA GLU A 234 23.14 5.06 29.56
C GLU A 234 24.32 5.78 28.87
N GLY A 235 24.13 6.27 27.63
CA GLY A 235 25.14 7.02 26.88
C GLY A 235 26.13 6.17 26.09
N GLU A 236 25.95 4.85 26.03
CA GLU A 236 26.78 3.95 25.23
C GLU A 236 26.33 3.92 23.75
N LEU A 237 27.28 3.74 22.83
CA LEU A 237 26.94 3.56 21.41
C LEU A 237 26.62 2.08 21.12
N ILE A 238 25.34 1.78 20.93
CA ILE A 238 24.88 0.46 20.53
C ILE A 238 24.85 0.38 19.00
N LYS A 239 25.60 -0.57 18.45
CA LYS A 239 25.55 -0.90 17.03
C LYS A 239 24.32 -1.76 16.75
N LYS A 240 23.30 -1.19 16.10
CA LYS A 240 22.09 -1.91 15.69
C LYS A 240 22.07 -2.16 14.20
N ARG A 241 21.50 -3.30 13.79
CA ARG A 241 21.24 -3.59 12.38
C ARG A 241 19.80 -3.18 12.05
N ILE A 242 19.65 -2.22 11.14
CA ILE A 242 18.36 -1.61 10.82
C ILE A 242 18.04 -1.72 9.33
N ILE A 243 16.78 -1.45 8.99
CA ILE A 243 16.31 -1.15 7.64
C ILE A 243 15.63 0.21 7.67
N SER A 244 16.04 1.09 6.75
CA SER A 244 15.38 2.38 6.59
C SER A 244 14.01 2.20 5.91
N LEU A 245 13.00 2.86 6.46
CA LEU A 245 11.64 2.87 5.95
C LEU A 245 11.27 4.31 5.60
N LYS A 246 10.77 4.50 4.38
CA LYS A 246 10.21 5.78 3.96
C LYS A 246 8.80 5.57 3.46
N MET A 247 7.87 6.34 3.99
CA MET A 247 6.47 6.26 3.63
C MET A 247 5.98 7.61 3.11
N VAL A 248 5.18 7.57 2.05
CA VAL A 248 4.47 8.73 1.52
C VAL A 248 2.98 8.42 1.60
N VAL A 249 2.21 9.31 2.21
CA VAL A 249 0.77 9.12 2.43
C VAL A 249 -0.04 10.32 1.95
N ASP A 250 -1.32 10.09 1.68
CA ASP A 250 -2.27 11.13 1.23
C ASP A 250 -2.90 11.84 2.43
N GLU A 251 -2.53 13.09 2.67
CA GLU A 251 -3.03 13.95 3.75
C GLU A 251 -4.56 14.01 3.83
N ARG A 252 -5.22 13.90 2.68
CA ARG A 252 -6.66 14.19 2.56
C ARG A 252 -7.55 13.10 3.14
N ILE A 253 -7.01 11.94 3.51
CA ILE A 253 -7.83 10.78 3.90
C ILE A 253 -8.11 10.70 5.40
N CYS A 254 -7.21 11.22 6.24
CA CYS A 254 -7.37 11.31 7.70
C CYS A 254 -6.42 12.34 8.33
N ASP A 255 -6.66 12.69 9.58
CA ASP A 255 -5.92 13.71 10.31
C ASP A 255 -4.55 13.23 10.80
N GLY A 256 -3.69 14.19 11.18
CA GLY A 256 -2.35 13.92 11.66
C GLY A 256 -2.29 13.06 12.92
N PHE A 257 -3.27 13.15 13.83
CA PHE A 257 -3.30 12.32 15.03
C PHE A 257 -3.63 10.85 14.69
N TYR A 258 -4.56 10.63 13.78
CA TYR A 258 -4.87 9.30 13.25
C TYR A 258 -3.67 8.70 12.53
N TYR A 259 -2.98 9.48 11.70
CA TYR A 259 -1.74 9.04 11.05
C TYR A 259 -0.64 8.70 12.04
N ALA A 260 -0.31 9.60 12.98
CA ALA A 260 0.72 9.35 13.97
C ALA A 260 0.42 8.10 14.81
N SER A 261 -0.84 7.91 15.20
CA SER A 261 -1.27 6.71 15.93
C SER A 261 -1.19 5.45 15.08
N SER A 262 -1.50 5.53 13.78
CA SER A 262 -1.37 4.42 12.83
C SER A 262 0.09 4.03 12.62
N MET A 263 0.99 5.01 12.46
CA MET A 263 2.42 4.75 12.29
C MET A 263 3.02 4.13 13.55
N ARG A 264 2.68 4.63 14.75
CA ARG A 264 3.10 3.98 16.01
C ARG A 264 2.60 2.54 16.11
N MET A 265 1.37 2.27 15.66
CA MET A 265 0.84 0.90 15.63
C MET A 265 1.60 0.02 14.64
N PHE A 266 1.94 0.55 13.47
CA PHE A 266 2.77 -0.15 12.48
C PHE A 266 4.15 -0.49 13.04
N SER A 267 4.86 0.46 13.66
CA SER A 267 6.16 0.20 14.29
C SER A 267 6.06 -0.82 15.42
N LYS A 268 4.98 -0.78 16.24
CA LYS A 268 4.71 -1.81 17.27
C LYS A 268 4.50 -3.21 16.69
N ILE A 269 3.80 -3.33 15.56
CA ILE A 269 3.63 -4.61 14.87
C ILE A 269 4.98 -5.14 14.38
N LEU A 270 5.85 -4.28 13.86
CA LEU A 270 7.19 -4.69 13.41
C LEU A 270 8.12 -5.07 14.57
N GLN A 271 7.98 -4.43 15.74
CA GLN A 271 8.71 -4.80 16.96
C GLN A 271 8.20 -6.11 17.58
N ASN A 272 6.95 -6.49 17.32
CA ASN A 272 6.38 -7.75 17.79
C ASN A 272 5.63 -8.49 16.66
N PRO A 273 6.35 -9.04 15.68
CA PRO A 273 5.74 -9.62 14.48
C PRO A 273 4.96 -10.91 14.73
N GLU A 274 5.08 -11.52 15.92
CA GLU A 274 4.32 -12.71 16.32
C GLU A 274 2.79 -12.48 16.27
N VAL A 275 2.33 -11.23 16.45
CA VAL A 275 0.89 -10.87 16.33
C VAL A 275 0.32 -11.09 14.92
N LEU A 276 1.17 -11.27 13.92
CA LEU A 276 0.79 -11.52 12.53
C LEU A 276 0.53 -13.02 12.26
N LEU A 277 0.91 -13.92 13.16
CA LEU A 277 0.70 -15.36 12.98
C LEU A 277 -0.78 -15.77 13.13
N THR A 278 -1.55 -15.00 13.89
CA THR A 278 -2.99 -15.18 14.07
C THR A 278 -3.76 -14.04 13.41
N PRO A 279 -5.07 -14.20 13.09
CA PRO A 279 -5.90 -13.10 12.61
C PRO A 279 -5.96 -11.91 13.59
N PRO A 280 -6.32 -10.70 13.13
CA PRO A 280 -6.61 -9.59 14.05
C PRO A 280 -7.75 -9.94 15.01
N GLU A 281 -7.64 -9.50 16.26
CA GLU A 281 -8.70 -9.64 17.27
C GLU A 281 -9.98 -8.92 16.82
N GLU A 282 -9.83 -7.79 16.14
CA GLU A 282 -10.93 -6.99 15.64
C GLU A 282 -10.64 -6.44 14.24
N VAL A 283 -11.64 -6.52 13.36
CA VAL A 283 -11.64 -5.86 12.05
C VAL A 283 -12.62 -4.70 12.11
N LEU A 284 -12.12 -3.49 11.90
CA LEU A 284 -12.92 -2.27 11.99
C LEU A 284 -13.45 -1.85 10.63
N VAL A 285 -14.74 -1.51 10.60
CA VAL A 285 -15.37 -0.87 9.44
C VAL A 285 -15.14 0.64 9.52
N ASP A 286 -14.92 1.27 8.36
CA ASP A 286 -14.73 2.70 8.29
C ASP A 286 -15.98 3.47 8.77
N ASP A 287 -15.77 4.36 9.73
CA ASP A 287 -16.81 5.15 10.39
C ASP A 287 -17.46 6.22 9.51
N GLY A 288 -16.89 6.49 8.32
CA GLY A 288 -17.46 7.42 7.36
C GLY A 288 -18.51 6.80 6.43
N ILE A 289 -18.70 5.48 6.45
CA ILE A 289 -19.62 4.78 5.54
C ILE A 289 -21.08 4.85 6.05
N GLU A 290 -21.28 4.74 7.35
CA GLU A 290 -22.58 4.88 8.02
C GLU A 290 -22.53 6.06 8.99
N ALA A 291 -23.60 6.84 9.07
CA ALA A 291 -23.71 7.82 10.15
C ALA A 291 -23.80 7.05 11.47
N PRO A 292 -23.11 7.47 12.55
CA PRO A 292 -23.40 6.91 13.87
C PRO A 292 -24.90 7.11 14.10
N LYS A 293 -25.61 6.03 14.48
CA LYS A 293 -26.94 6.18 15.06
C LYS A 293 -26.76 7.19 16.19
N ALA A 294 -27.45 8.32 16.11
CA ALA A 294 -27.44 9.31 17.17
C ALA A 294 -27.63 8.55 18.49
N LYS A 295 -26.66 8.68 19.41
CA LYS A 295 -26.86 8.20 20.78
C LYS A 295 -28.09 8.97 21.28
N LYS A 296 -29.21 8.25 21.42
CA LYS A 296 -30.38 8.75 22.14
C LYS A 296 -30.01 8.96 23.59
#